data_AF-A0A8J2Z313-F1
#
_entry.id   AF-A0A8J2Z313-F1
#
_cell.length_a   1.000
_cell.length_b   1.000
_cell.length_c   1.000
_cell.angle_alpha   90.00
_cell.angle_beta   90.00
_cell.angle_gamma   90.00
#
_symmetry.space_group_name_H-M   'P 1'
#
loop_
_entity.id
_entity.type
_entity.pdbx_description
1 polymer ?
#
loop_
_entity_poly.entity_id
_entity_poly.type
_entity_poly.pdbx_seq_one_letter_code
_entity_poly.pdbx_strand_id
1 'polypeptide(L)'
;MLEFETEINEKEGFSFNNMKKTESNFRLLLAGLPPKDELDRLIENQEWLKSTLNESYENQDRLDNYNNLKNNQWYSSGLLPKAMREILQEALETFIFWHSIHIDDHDYVITNKNFLNSILGVGVTHVVFSQLSKLFDKGSYDFSLRNIWSNSCDKLKICEKEKNYITKLFKDVKNYNAEPSDNLTRDIKGFVYYRNKAIAHNSISRESEWQIVKSTFRFILRVYGLLDKHYFPSTTPTIILPEESVYAGFDKLLPPDCIKSIKDKRRDLFDELLVESNLNMVTKEKDDIRPFSYEIRVTATIVNNLLVDIDSEDK
;
A
#
# COMPACT_ATOMS: atom_id res chain seq x y z
N MET A 1 -4.18 -20.26 -3.26
CA MET A 1 -4.18 -20.19 -4.72
C MET A 1 -3.49 -18.89 -5.12
N LEU A 2 -2.33 -18.97 -5.78
CA LEU A 2 -1.46 -17.84 -6.13
C LEU A 2 -1.32 -17.70 -7.64
N GLU A 3 -2.43 -17.82 -8.36
CA GLU A 3 -2.44 -17.80 -9.81
C GLU A 3 -3.40 -16.73 -10.31
N PHE A 4 -2.92 -15.88 -11.22
CA PHE A 4 -3.77 -14.92 -11.91
C PHE A 4 -4.55 -15.65 -13.00
N GLU A 5 -5.86 -15.80 -12.81
CA GLU A 5 -6.69 -16.38 -13.86
C GLU A 5 -6.93 -15.35 -14.98
N THR A 6 -6.55 -15.67 -16.22
CA THR A 6 -6.77 -14.83 -17.41
C THR A 6 -7.93 -15.33 -18.26
N GLU A 7 -8.64 -14.44 -18.95
CA GLU A 7 -9.77 -14.83 -19.82
C GLU A 7 -9.32 -15.34 -21.19
N ILE A 8 -8.24 -14.82 -21.82
CA ILE A 8 -7.92 -15.11 -23.24
C ILE A 8 -6.40 -15.01 -23.57
N ASN A 9 -5.98 -15.83 -24.54
CA ASN A 9 -4.73 -15.93 -25.35
C ASN A 9 -3.55 -14.96 -25.10
N GLU A 10 -2.35 -15.55 -25.05
CA GLU A 10 -0.98 -14.98 -24.90
C GLU A 10 -0.58 -13.83 -25.87
N LYS A 11 -1.48 -13.32 -26.71
CA LYS A 11 -1.21 -12.28 -27.72
C LYS A 11 -1.61 -10.86 -27.32
N GLU A 12 -2.44 -10.67 -26.30
CA GLU A 12 -2.76 -9.35 -25.76
C GLU A 12 -2.12 -9.16 -24.39
N GLY A 13 -1.49 -8.01 -24.14
CA GLY A 13 -0.78 -7.74 -22.87
C GLY A 13 -1.69 -7.87 -21.64
N PHE A 14 -1.11 -8.32 -20.51
CA PHE A 14 -1.83 -8.47 -19.25
C PHE A 14 -2.39 -7.12 -18.79
N SER A 15 -3.72 -7.03 -18.69
CA SER A 15 -4.42 -5.79 -18.39
C SER A 15 -5.61 -6.05 -17.49
N PHE A 16 -6.12 -5.01 -16.81
CA PHE A 16 -7.29 -5.19 -15.97
C PHE A 16 -8.45 -5.75 -16.80
N ASN A 17 -8.71 -5.25 -18.01
CA ASN A 17 -9.80 -5.74 -18.86
C ASN A 17 -9.76 -7.26 -19.14
N ASN A 18 -8.55 -7.80 -19.33
CA ASN A 18 -8.36 -9.19 -19.78
C ASN A 18 -8.11 -10.17 -18.61
N MET A 19 -8.04 -9.66 -17.37
CA MET A 19 -7.93 -10.45 -16.15
C MET A 19 -9.32 -10.85 -15.63
N LYS A 20 -9.54 -12.15 -15.35
CA LYS A 20 -10.80 -12.62 -14.73
C LYS A 20 -11.06 -11.89 -13.42
N LYS A 21 -12.33 -11.56 -13.15
CA LYS A 21 -12.75 -10.85 -11.92
C LYS A 21 -13.06 -11.80 -10.77
N THR A 22 -12.13 -12.71 -10.49
CA THR A 22 -12.26 -13.68 -9.39
C THR A 22 -11.79 -13.08 -8.06
N GLU A 23 -12.22 -13.71 -6.97
CA GLU A 23 -11.78 -13.35 -5.62
C GLU A 23 -10.26 -13.50 -5.46
N SER A 24 -9.69 -14.59 -5.99
CA SER A 24 -8.25 -14.86 -6.00
C SER A 24 -7.47 -13.74 -6.68
N ASN A 25 -7.89 -13.29 -7.86
CA ASN A 25 -7.21 -12.21 -8.57
C ASN A 25 -7.27 -10.88 -7.81
N PHE A 26 -8.40 -10.54 -7.18
CA PHE A 26 -8.47 -9.34 -6.36
C PHE A 26 -7.61 -9.42 -5.10
N ARG A 27 -7.55 -10.59 -4.45
CA ARG A 27 -6.61 -10.84 -3.34
C ARG A 27 -5.17 -10.56 -3.78
N LEU A 28 -4.77 -11.06 -4.96
CA LEU A 28 -3.43 -10.81 -5.52
C LEU A 28 -3.19 -9.33 -5.84
N LEU A 29 -4.15 -8.62 -6.43
CA LEU A 29 -4.00 -7.17 -6.69
C LEU A 29 -3.90 -6.35 -5.42
N LEU A 30 -4.54 -6.77 -4.33
CA LEU A 30 -4.50 -6.07 -3.05
C LEU A 30 -3.20 -6.36 -2.29
N ALA A 31 -2.88 -7.63 -2.09
CA ALA A 31 -1.78 -8.06 -1.22
C ALA A 31 -0.43 -8.18 -1.95
N GLY A 32 -0.46 -8.54 -3.23
CA GLY A 32 0.74 -8.79 -4.03
C GLY A 32 1.22 -10.22 -4.00
N LEU A 33 2.28 -10.43 -4.76
CA LEU A 33 2.96 -11.70 -4.92
C LEU A 33 4.33 -11.62 -4.25
N PRO A 34 4.85 -12.73 -3.72
CA PRO A 34 6.20 -12.75 -3.18
C PRO A 34 7.21 -12.35 -4.26
N PRO A 35 8.26 -11.58 -3.95
CA PRO A 35 9.41 -11.40 -4.82
C PRO A 35 10.04 -12.74 -5.20
N LYS A 36 10.77 -12.77 -6.32
CA LYS A 36 11.35 -14.01 -6.86
C LYS A 36 12.19 -14.77 -5.84
N ASP A 37 13.07 -14.06 -5.13
CA ASP A 37 13.95 -14.67 -4.12
C ASP A 37 13.16 -15.23 -2.92
N GLU A 38 12.03 -14.62 -2.57
CA GLU A 38 11.14 -15.12 -1.53
C GLU A 38 10.36 -16.34 -2.03
N LEU A 39 9.88 -16.32 -3.28
CA LEU A 39 9.20 -17.45 -3.89
C LEU A 39 10.10 -18.69 -3.96
N ASP A 40 11.37 -18.52 -4.33
CA ASP A 40 12.34 -19.62 -4.37
C ASP A 40 12.54 -20.23 -2.97
N ARG A 41 12.67 -19.40 -1.93
CA ARG A 41 12.73 -19.89 -0.53
C ARG A 41 11.45 -20.58 -0.08
N LEU A 42 10.28 -20.09 -0.50
CA LEU A 42 9.00 -20.72 -0.17
C LEU A 42 8.90 -22.11 -0.80
N ILE A 43 9.36 -22.27 -2.05
CA ILE A 43 9.43 -23.56 -2.74
C ILE A 43 10.36 -24.52 -1.98
N GLU A 44 11.59 -24.09 -1.69
CA GLU A 44 12.58 -24.90 -0.94
C GLU A 44 12.03 -25.35 0.41
N ASN A 45 11.37 -24.45 1.15
CA ASN A 45 10.75 -24.75 2.44
C ASN A 45 9.62 -25.78 2.30
N GLN A 46 8.76 -25.67 1.29
CA GLN A 46 7.68 -26.65 1.06
C GLN A 46 8.23 -28.02 0.66
N GLU A 47 9.28 -28.05 -0.18
CA GLU A 47 9.96 -29.30 -0.55
C GLU A 47 10.60 -29.98 0.66
N TRP A 48 11.26 -29.20 1.53
CA TRP A 48 11.84 -29.70 2.77
C TRP A 48 10.77 -30.26 3.72
N LEU A 49 9.67 -29.53 3.93
CA LEU A 49 8.55 -29.99 4.78
C LEU A 49 7.95 -31.30 4.26
N LYS A 50 7.74 -31.41 2.94
CA LYS A 50 7.27 -32.65 2.30
C LYS A 50 8.22 -33.82 2.56
N SER A 51 9.52 -33.59 2.44
CA SER A 51 10.53 -34.64 2.65
C SER A 51 10.68 -35.07 4.12
N THR A 52 10.38 -34.18 5.07
CA THR A 52 10.67 -34.38 6.50
C THR A 52 9.45 -34.84 7.30
N LEU A 53 8.27 -34.29 7.02
CA LEU A 53 7.08 -34.50 7.85
C LEU A 53 6.06 -35.49 7.26
N ASN A 54 6.30 -36.01 6.05
CA ASN A 54 5.36 -36.92 5.36
C ASN A 54 3.93 -36.33 5.28
N GLU A 55 3.83 -34.99 5.22
CA GLU A 55 2.57 -34.26 5.30
C GLU A 55 1.82 -34.18 3.96
N SER A 56 0.50 -34.01 4.10
CA SER A 56 -0.63 -34.25 3.19
C SER A 56 -0.68 -33.52 1.82
N TYR A 57 -1.76 -33.83 1.06
CA TYR A 57 -2.20 -33.17 -0.19
C TYR A 57 -2.17 -31.63 -0.15
N GLU A 58 -2.41 -30.98 1.01
CA GLU A 58 -2.41 -29.51 1.11
C GLU A 58 -1.02 -28.88 0.86
N ASN A 59 0.07 -29.57 1.22
CA ASN A 59 1.44 -29.11 0.95
C ASN A 59 1.79 -29.29 -0.54
N GLN A 60 1.24 -30.32 -1.20
CA GLN A 60 1.40 -30.52 -2.64
C GLN A 60 0.70 -29.41 -3.42
N ASP A 61 -0.55 -29.07 -3.08
CA ASP A 61 -1.28 -27.99 -3.74
C ASP A 61 -0.55 -26.65 -3.60
N ARG A 62 0.05 -26.36 -2.44
CA ARG A 62 0.85 -25.13 -2.23
C ARG A 62 2.10 -25.11 -3.09
N LEU A 63 2.84 -26.21 -3.13
CA LEU A 63 4.03 -26.35 -3.95
C LEU A 63 3.71 -26.22 -5.44
N ASP A 64 2.62 -26.82 -5.90
CA ASP A 64 2.15 -26.72 -7.29
C ASP A 64 1.76 -25.26 -7.63
N ASN A 65 1.07 -24.57 -6.72
CA ASN A 65 0.77 -23.14 -6.88
C ASN A 65 2.05 -22.28 -7.01
N TYR A 66 3.06 -22.52 -6.16
CA TYR A 66 4.32 -21.76 -6.22
C TYR A 66 5.10 -22.04 -7.50
N ASN A 67 5.15 -23.29 -7.93
CA ASN A 67 5.80 -23.68 -9.18
C ASN A 67 5.07 -23.13 -10.41
N ASN A 68 3.73 -23.12 -10.42
CA ASN A 68 2.94 -22.50 -11.48
C ASN A 68 3.23 -20.99 -11.57
N LEU A 69 3.28 -20.30 -10.43
CA LEU A 69 3.64 -18.89 -10.39
C LEU A 69 5.07 -18.63 -10.89
N LYS A 70 6.04 -19.44 -10.45
CA LYS A 70 7.45 -19.32 -10.87
C LYS A 70 7.61 -19.50 -12.38
N ASN A 71 6.82 -20.40 -12.98
CA ASN A 71 6.80 -20.68 -14.41
C ASN A 71 5.92 -19.71 -15.22
N ASN A 72 5.19 -18.80 -14.57
CA ASN A 72 4.36 -17.82 -15.25
C ASN A 72 5.24 -16.78 -15.98
N GLN A 73 5.02 -16.60 -17.28
CA GLN A 73 5.81 -15.68 -18.11
C GLN A 73 5.71 -14.21 -17.65
N TRP A 74 4.53 -13.77 -17.20
CA TRP A 74 4.32 -12.40 -16.74
C TRP A 74 5.01 -12.15 -15.40
N TYR A 75 4.99 -13.13 -14.50
CA TYR A 75 5.71 -13.05 -13.23
C TYR A 75 7.23 -13.02 -13.45
N SER A 76 7.77 -13.98 -14.20
CA SER A 76 9.21 -14.07 -14.49
C SER A 76 9.76 -12.87 -15.26
N SER A 77 8.94 -12.21 -16.07
CA SER A 77 9.30 -10.99 -16.79
C SER A 77 9.09 -9.70 -15.97
N GLY A 78 8.58 -9.78 -14.74
CA GLY A 78 8.28 -8.61 -13.90
C GLY A 78 7.16 -7.72 -14.45
N LEU A 79 6.25 -8.29 -15.26
CA LEU A 79 5.17 -7.59 -15.96
C LEU A 79 3.83 -7.66 -15.22
N LEU A 80 3.77 -8.37 -14.10
CA LEU A 80 2.58 -8.36 -13.25
C LEU A 80 2.42 -7.00 -12.54
N PRO A 81 1.17 -6.56 -12.30
CA PRO A 81 0.91 -5.29 -11.66
C PRO A 81 1.45 -5.28 -10.23
N LYS A 82 2.05 -4.14 -9.86
CA LYS A 82 2.40 -3.84 -8.48
C LYS A 82 1.13 -3.85 -7.61
N ALA A 83 1.22 -4.44 -6.43
CA ALA A 83 0.05 -4.57 -5.57
C ALA A 83 -0.37 -3.24 -4.94
N MET A 84 -1.66 -3.11 -4.60
CA MET A 84 -2.17 -1.93 -3.91
C MET A 84 -1.42 -1.69 -2.61
N ARG A 85 -1.19 -2.74 -1.80
CA ARG A 85 -0.37 -2.64 -0.58
C ARG A 85 0.97 -1.98 -0.84
N GLU A 86 1.71 -2.44 -1.84
CA GLU A 86 3.06 -1.97 -2.13
C GLU A 86 3.07 -0.54 -2.66
N ILE A 87 2.08 -0.17 -3.50
CA ILE A 87 1.91 1.21 -3.99
C ILE A 87 1.59 2.14 -2.81
N LEU A 88 0.69 1.72 -1.92
CA LEU A 88 0.32 2.49 -0.74
C LEU A 88 1.47 2.62 0.24
N GLN A 89 2.23 1.54 0.47
CA GLN A 89 3.40 1.54 1.36
C GLN A 89 4.44 2.54 0.88
N GLU A 90 4.84 2.46 -0.39
CA GLU A 90 5.81 3.38 -0.97
C GLU A 90 5.34 4.84 -0.87
N ALA A 91 4.08 5.11 -1.26
CA ALA A 91 3.55 6.47 -1.23
C ALA A 91 3.41 7.01 0.20
N LEU A 92 2.89 6.21 1.12
CA LEU A 92 2.61 6.60 2.51
C LEU A 92 3.92 6.83 3.26
N GLU A 93 4.87 5.91 3.19
CA GLU A 93 6.17 6.06 3.86
C GLU A 93 6.92 7.28 3.35
N THR A 94 6.95 7.47 2.03
CA THR A 94 7.61 8.62 1.40
C THR A 94 6.95 9.93 1.84
N PHE A 95 5.62 9.97 1.87
CA PHE A 95 4.87 11.14 2.33
C PHE A 95 5.12 11.45 3.81
N ILE A 96 4.99 10.46 4.68
CA ILE A 96 5.12 10.63 6.12
C ILE A 96 6.54 11.08 6.45
N PHE A 97 7.56 10.43 5.88
CA PHE A 97 8.95 10.84 6.07
C PHE A 97 9.18 12.31 5.67
N TRP A 98 8.69 12.70 4.50
CA TRP A 98 8.82 14.09 4.02
C TRP A 98 8.06 15.09 4.89
N HIS A 99 6.83 14.76 5.30
CA HIS A 99 6.05 15.60 6.21
C HIS A 99 6.72 15.73 7.57
N SER A 100 7.23 14.63 8.13
CA SER A 100 7.93 14.64 9.42
C SER A 100 9.10 15.59 9.41
N ILE A 101 9.96 15.56 8.38
CA ILE A 101 11.06 16.53 8.24
C ILE A 101 10.54 17.97 8.13
N HIS A 102 9.36 18.17 7.55
CA HIS A 102 8.80 19.51 7.37
C HIS A 102 8.27 20.14 8.68
N ILE A 103 7.65 19.32 9.54
CA ILE A 103 7.03 19.75 10.80
C ILE A 103 7.95 19.62 12.01
N ASP A 104 9.11 18.98 11.83
CA ASP A 104 10.07 18.76 12.90
C ASP A 104 10.68 20.08 13.37
N ASP A 105 10.73 20.23 14.70
CA ASP A 105 11.16 21.42 15.42
C ASP A 105 12.59 21.30 15.97
N HIS A 106 13.33 20.25 15.61
CA HIS A 106 14.74 20.11 15.97
C HIS A 106 15.59 21.20 15.29
N ASP A 107 16.49 21.82 16.05
CA ASP A 107 17.32 22.95 15.59
C ASP A 107 18.06 22.68 14.27
N TYR A 108 18.57 21.46 14.10
CA TYR A 108 19.23 21.05 12.86
C TYR A 108 18.30 21.10 11.64
N VAL A 109 17.05 20.65 11.78
CA VAL A 109 16.05 20.67 10.70
C VAL A 109 15.69 22.10 10.35
N ILE A 110 15.45 22.93 11.36
CA ILE A 110 15.14 24.36 11.18
C ILE A 110 16.28 25.07 10.46
N THR A 111 17.52 24.85 10.91
CA THR A 111 18.72 25.48 10.35
C THR A 111 18.97 25.04 8.90
N ASN A 112 18.70 23.77 8.59
CA ASN A 112 18.96 23.18 7.27
C ASN A 112 17.69 23.04 6.41
N LYS A 113 16.61 23.74 6.75
CA LYS A 113 15.28 23.56 6.14
C LYS A 113 15.31 23.68 4.61
N ASN A 114 16.08 24.60 4.06
CA ASN A 114 16.17 24.78 2.61
C ASN A 114 16.93 23.64 1.93
N PHE A 115 18.02 23.17 2.52
CA PHE A 115 18.80 22.03 2.03
C PHE A 115 17.95 20.76 2.03
N LEU A 116 17.31 20.45 3.16
CA LEU A 116 16.44 19.28 3.30
C LEU A 116 15.24 19.33 2.34
N ASN A 117 14.58 20.49 2.22
CA ASN A 117 13.49 20.66 1.25
C ASN A 117 13.97 20.55 -0.21
N SER A 118 15.20 20.94 -0.53
CA SER A 118 15.73 20.83 -1.90
C SER A 118 16.03 19.38 -2.29
N ILE A 119 16.51 18.56 -1.35
CA ILE A 119 16.77 17.13 -1.56
C ILE A 119 15.45 16.37 -1.70
N LEU A 120 14.48 16.68 -0.84
CA LEU A 120 13.23 15.94 -0.78
C LEU A 120 12.20 16.43 -1.79
N GLY A 121 12.18 17.73 -2.09
CA GLY A 121 11.06 18.41 -2.74
C GLY A 121 10.51 17.71 -3.98
N VAL A 122 11.11 17.95 -5.15
CA VAL A 122 10.53 17.51 -6.44
C VAL A 122 10.44 15.98 -6.53
N GLY A 123 11.44 15.25 -6.02
CA GLY A 123 11.49 13.79 -6.09
C GLY A 123 10.39 13.13 -5.27
N VAL A 124 10.26 13.49 -3.99
CA VAL A 124 9.23 12.94 -3.10
C VAL A 124 7.84 13.34 -3.57
N THR A 125 7.64 14.62 -3.93
CA THR A 125 6.36 15.07 -4.50
C THR A 125 6.02 14.25 -5.75
N HIS A 126 6.98 13.99 -6.65
CA HIS A 126 6.71 13.15 -7.82
C HIS A 126 6.31 11.72 -7.44
N VAL A 127 7.02 11.07 -6.50
CA VAL A 127 6.70 9.71 -6.05
C VAL A 127 5.30 9.66 -5.45
N VAL A 128 5.00 10.49 -4.45
CA VAL A 128 3.70 10.47 -3.76
C VAL A 128 2.55 10.77 -4.73
N PHE A 129 2.67 11.84 -5.54
CA PHE A 129 1.59 12.23 -6.43
C PHE A 129 1.40 11.27 -7.60
N SER A 130 2.48 10.74 -8.17
CA SER A 130 2.38 9.75 -9.26
C SER A 130 1.76 8.44 -8.76
N GLN A 131 2.23 7.88 -7.64
CA GLN A 131 1.74 6.60 -7.12
C GLN A 131 0.28 6.66 -6.71
N LEU A 132 -0.12 7.67 -5.93
CA LEU A 132 -1.52 7.81 -5.51
C LEU A 132 -2.45 8.11 -6.69
N SER A 133 -1.99 8.84 -7.71
CA SER A 133 -2.84 9.17 -8.85
C SER A 133 -3.27 7.94 -9.66
N LYS A 134 -2.40 6.93 -9.78
CA LYS A 134 -2.68 5.66 -10.47
C LYS A 134 -3.87 4.94 -9.83
N LEU A 135 -4.10 5.13 -8.53
CA LEU A 135 -5.21 4.52 -7.80
C LEU A 135 -6.59 5.06 -8.21
N PHE A 136 -6.64 6.26 -8.81
CA PHE A 136 -7.87 6.90 -9.30
C PHE A 136 -8.16 6.66 -10.78
N ASP A 137 -7.27 5.98 -11.50
CA ASP A 137 -7.42 5.76 -12.93
C ASP A 137 -8.58 4.82 -13.26
N LYS A 138 -9.15 5.02 -14.45
CA LYS A 138 -10.37 4.32 -14.91
C LYS A 138 -10.17 3.62 -16.25
N GLY A 139 -8.96 3.67 -16.80
CA GLY A 139 -8.68 3.01 -18.06
C GLY A 139 -8.93 1.52 -17.87
N SER A 140 -9.51 0.87 -18.88
CA SER A 140 -9.75 -0.57 -18.84
C SER A 140 -8.46 -1.37 -18.69
N TYR A 141 -7.31 -0.78 -19.01
CA TYR A 141 -6.00 -1.40 -18.85
C TYR A 141 -5.41 -1.27 -17.44
N ASP A 142 -5.92 -0.35 -16.62
CA ASP A 142 -5.30 0.02 -15.34
C ASP A 142 -5.75 -0.90 -14.20
N PHE A 143 -4.81 -1.45 -13.45
CA PHE A 143 -5.08 -2.18 -12.22
C PHE A 143 -5.27 -1.23 -11.03
N SER A 144 -6.16 -0.26 -11.15
CA SER A 144 -6.36 0.80 -10.16
C SER A 144 -7.30 0.40 -9.02
N LEU A 145 -7.16 1.06 -7.87
CA LEU A 145 -8.10 0.92 -6.76
C LEU A 145 -9.54 1.26 -7.17
N ARG A 146 -9.72 2.27 -8.02
CA ARG A 146 -11.03 2.62 -8.59
C ARG A 146 -11.63 1.46 -9.40
N ASN A 147 -10.84 0.79 -10.23
CA ASN A 147 -11.32 -0.32 -11.05
C ASN A 147 -11.66 -1.55 -10.19
N ILE A 148 -10.85 -1.84 -9.16
CA ILE A 148 -11.16 -2.88 -8.16
C ILE A 148 -12.48 -2.52 -7.46
N TRP A 149 -12.58 -1.31 -6.88
CA TRP A 149 -13.80 -0.83 -6.23
C TRP A 149 -15.04 -0.99 -7.09
N SER A 150 -14.97 -0.56 -8.36
CA SER A 150 -16.11 -0.62 -9.29
C SER A 150 -16.59 -2.05 -9.58
N ASN A 151 -15.75 -3.07 -9.38
CA ASN A 151 -16.09 -4.48 -9.56
C ASN A 151 -16.43 -5.21 -8.25
N SER A 152 -16.18 -4.56 -7.10
CA SER A 152 -16.32 -5.14 -5.78
C SER A 152 -17.43 -4.50 -4.95
N CYS A 153 -17.76 -3.23 -5.18
CA CYS A 153 -18.56 -2.41 -4.27
C CYS A 153 -19.94 -3.01 -3.94
N ASP A 154 -20.58 -3.67 -4.90
CA ASP A 154 -21.91 -4.26 -4.72
C ASP A 154 -21.87 -5.52 -3.84
N LYS A 155 -20.72 -6.18 -3.75
CA LYS A 155 -20.48 -7.37 -2.92
C LYS A 155 -20.07 -7.02 -1.48
N LEU A 156 -19.69 -5.76 -1.23
CA LEU A 156 -19.26 -5.30 0.08
C LEU A 156 -20.46 -5.18 1.05
N LYS A 157 -20.32 -5.82 2.21
CA LYS A 157 -21.29 -5.72 3.32
C LYS A 157 -21.03 -4.46 4.16
N ILE A 158 -21.24 -3.29 3.57
CA ILE A 158 -20.97 -1.97 4.17
C ILE A 158 -22.21 -1.07 4.09
N CYS A 159 -22.23 0.02 4.87
CA CYS A 159 -23.31 1.00 4.85
C CYS A 159 -23.52 1.58 3.44
N GLU A 160 -24.77 1.57 2.96
CA GLU A 160 -25.12 2.01 1.62
C GLU A 160 -24.83 3.50 1.38
N LYS A 161 -24.95 4.35 2.42
CA LYS A 161 -24.57 5.77 2.32
C LYS A 161 -23.08 5.94 2.05
N GLU A 162 -22.23 5.18 2.74
CA GLU A 162 -20.78 5.23 2.54
C GLU A 162 -20.38 4.68 1.17
N LYS A 163 -20.97 3.56 0.75
CA LYS A 163 -20.75 2.98 -0.58
C LYS A 163 -21.06 3.98 -1.70
N ASN A 164 -22.22 4.64 -1.61
CA ASN A 164 -22.63 5.67 -2.56
C ASN A 164 -21.70 6.88 -2.53
N TYR A 165 -21.27 7.30 -1.34
CA TYR A 165 -20.31 8.39 -1.18
C TYR A 165 -18.97 8.10 -1.87
N ILE A 166 -18.37 6.93 -1.61
CA ILE A 166 -17.11 6.50 -2.25
C ILE A 166 -17.25 6.45 -3.77
N THR A 167 -18.32 5.80 -4.24
CA THR A 167 -18.56 5.61 -5.67
C THR A 167 -18.75 6.94 -6.38
N LYS A 168 -19.47 7.88 -5.76
CA LYS A 168 -19.61 9.24 -6.26
C LYS A 168 -18.26 9.96 -6.28
N LEU A 169 -17.45 9.86 -5.23
CA LEU A 169 -16.15 10.53 -5.15
C LEU A 169 -15.20 10.06 -6.27
N PHE A 170 -15.12 8.75 -6.53
CA PHE A 170 -14.35 8.22 -7.66
C PHE A 170 -14.86 8.71 -9.04
N LYS A 171 -16.17 8.97 -9.19
CA LYS A 171 -16.74 9.55 -10.42
C LYS A 171 -16.39 11.03 -10.54
N ASP A 172 -16.52 11.77 -9.45
CA ASP A 172 -16.44 13.23 -9.43
C ASP A 172 -15.01 13.76 -9.44
N VAL A 173 -14.02 12.99 -8.98
CA VAL A 173 -12.62 13.45 -8.87
C VAL A 173 -11.99 13.95 -10.19
N LYS A 174 -12.47 13.46 -11.33
CA LYS A 174 -12.01 13.91 -12.67
C LYS A 174 -12.96 14.93 -13.34
N ASN A 175 -14.08 15.29 -12.70
CA ASN A 175 -14.98 16.34 -13.18
C ASN A 175 -14.58 17.69 -12.57
N TYR A 176 -13.60 18.35 -13.18
CA TYR A 176 -13.04 19.61 -12.70
C TYR A 176 -14.00 20.80 -12.77
N ASN A 177 -15.06 20.71 -13.58
CA ASN A 177 -16.03 21.79 -13.77
C ASN A 177 -17.19 21.74 -12.76
N ALA A 178 -17.32 20.65 -12.00
CA ALA A 178 -18.33 20.53 -10.96
C ALA A 178 -17.80 21.06 -9.63
N GLU A 179 -18.58 21.90 -8.96
CA GLU A 179 -18.32 22.30 -7.58
C GLU A 179 -18.18 21.04 -6.68
N PRO A 180 -17.17 21.00 -5.77
CA PRO A 180 -17.04 19.91 -4.82
C PRO A 180 -18.21 19.93 -3.83
N SER A 181 -18.77 18.76 -3.53
CA SER A 181 -19.89 18.67 -2.59
C SER A 181 -19.49 18.85 -1.12
N ASP A 182 -18.21 18.72 -0.80
CA ASP A 182 -17.65 18.86 0.55
C ASP A 182 -16.13 19.10 0.50
N ASN A 183 -15.53 19.33 1.67
CA ASN A 183 -14.09 19.57 1.82
C ASN A 183 -13.24 18.38 1.34
N LEU A 184 -13.64 17.13 1.62
CA LEU A 184 -12.87 15.95 1.21
C LEU A 184 -12.83 15.80 -0.31
N THR A 185 -13.96 16.00 -0.97
CA THR A 185 -14.11 16.00 -2.42
C THR A 185 -13.29 17.13 -3.04
N ARG A 186 -13.30 18.33 -2.43
CA ARG A 186 -12.46 19.46 -2.85
C ARG A 186 -10.99 19.09 -2.77
N ASP A 187 -10.56 18.53 -1.64
CA ASP A 187 -9.17 18.19 -1.39
C ASP A 187 -8.69 17.11 -2.38
N ILE A 188 -9.47 16.05 -2.60
CA ILE A 188 -9.11 14.96 -3.53
C ILE A 188 -9.14 15.42 -5.00
N LYS A 189 -10.10 16.29 -5.38
CA LYS A 189 -10.06 16.96 -6.70
C LYS A 189 -8.81 17.83 -6.82
N GLY A 190 -8.47 18.57 -5.77
CA GLY A 190 -7.26 19.37 -5.65
C GLY A 190 -6.00 18.53 -5.84
N PHE A 191 -5.94 17.34 -5.23
CA PHE A 191 -4.83 16.40 -5.39
C PHE A 191 -4.66 15.94 -6.84
N VAL A 192 -5.74 15.45 -7.46
CA VAL A 192 -5.70 14.94 -8.85
C VAL A 192 -5.45 16.08 -9.86
N TYR A 193 -5.92 17.29 -9.58
CA TYR A 193 -5.59 18.48 -10.36
C TYR A 193 -4.13 18.89 -10.18
N TYR A 194 -3.63 18.89 -8.94
CA TYR A 194 -2.25 19.24 -8.61
C TYR A 194 -1.29 18.29 -9.31
N ARG A 195 -1.57 16.99 -9.44
CA ARG A 195 -0.78 16.09 -10.31
C ARG A 195 -0.57 16.67 -11.71
N ASN A 196 -1.63 17.14 -12.36
CA ASN A 196 -1.54 17.70 -13.71
C ASN A 196 -0.75 19.02 -13.75
N LYS A 197 -0.70 19.75 -12.63
CA LYS A 197 -0.07 21.09 -12.53
C LYS A 197 1.30 21.13 -11.85
N ALA A 198 1.63 20.20 -10.98
CA ALA A 198 2.92 20.03 -10.32
C ALA A 198 3.96 19.49 -11.31
N ILE A 199 3.51 18.66 -12.26
CA ILE A 199 4.25 18.36 -13.48
C ILE A 199 4.46 19.64 -14.33
N ALA A 200 3.60 20.65 -14.18
CA ALA A 200 3.63 21.92 -14.90
C ALA A 200 4.19 23.12 -14.07
N HIS A 201 4.94 22.87 -12.99
CA HIS A 201 5.72 23.87 -12.25
C HIS A 201 4.96 25.09 -11.66
N ASN A 202 3.76 24.93 -11.09
CA ASN A 202 3.04 26.06 -10.46
C ASN A 202 3.14 26.09 -8.93
N SER A 203 3.45 27.27 -8.38
CA SER A 203 3.60 27.56 -6.95
C SER A 203 2.24 27.73 -6.25
N ILE A 204 1.86 26.79 -5.39
CA ILE A 204 0.76 26.95 -4.41
C ILE A 204 1.35 26.80 -2.99
N SER A 205 0.70 27.40 -1.99
CA SER A 205 1.15 27.40 -0.59
C SER A 205 1.24 25.98 0.01
N ARG A 206 2.40 25.66 0.58
CA ARG A 206 2.75 24.32 1.11
C ARG A 206 1.76 23.78 2.15
N GLU A 207 1.19 24.61 3.02
CA GLU A 207 0.22 24.16 4.05
C GLU A 207 -1.06 23.55 3.47
N SER A 208 -1.50 24.08 2.32
CA SER A 208 -2.68 23.57 1.61
C SER A 208 -2.41 22.22 0.93
N GLU A 209 -1.17 21.98 0.51
CA GLU A 209 -0.75 20.73 -0.13
C GLU A 209 -0.76 19.57 0.87
N TRP A 210 -0.26 19.78 2.09
CA TRP A 210 -0.21 18.73 3.11
C TRP A 210 -1.58 18.19 3.45
N GLN A 211 -2.56 19.08 3.69
CA GLN A 211 -3.90 18.62 4.01
C GLN A 211 -4.59 17.92 2.84
N ILE A 212 -4.35 18.40 1.62
CA ILE A 212 -4.83 17.74 0.40
C ILE A 212 -4.31 16.30 0.31
N VAL A 213 -3.02 16.08 0.58
CA VAL A 213 -2.41 14.75 0.55
C VAL A 213 -2.93 13.87 1.71
N LYS A 214 -3.04 14.41 2.94
CA LYS A 214 -3.61 13.70 4.08
C LYS A 214 -5.06 13.26 3.82
N SER A 215 -5.92 14.17 3.36
CA SER A 215 -7.30 13.89 2.94
C SER A 215 -7.35 12.78 1.89
N THR A 216 -6.42 12.79 0.93
CA THR A 216 -6.32 11.79 -0.13
C THR A 216 -5.93 10.41 0.42
N PHE A 217 -4.94 10.34 1.32
CA PHE A 217 -4.62 9.11 2.02
C PHE A 217 -5.80 8.59 2.82
N ARG A 218 -6.47 9.42 3.63
CA ARG A 218 -7.65 9.01 4.42
C ARG A 218 -8.69 8.29 3.55
N PHE A 219 -9.00 8.85 2.37
CA PHE A 219 -9.93 8.23 1.43
C PHE A 219 -9.41 6.90 0.87
N ILE A 220 -8.17 6.89 0.37
CA ILE A 220 -7.58 5.70 -0.26
C ILE A 220 -7.41 4.55 0.72
N LEU A 221 -6.88 4.84 1.92
CA LEU A 221 -6.67 3.84 2.96
C LEU A 221 -8.01 3.29 3.44
N ARG A 222 -9.05 4.12 3.55
CA ARG A 222 -10.41 3.63 3.86
C ARG A 222 -10.92 2.67 2.79
N VAL A 223 -10.83 3.04 1.50
CA VAL A 223 -11.28 2.19 0.39
C VAL A 223 -10.51 0.88 0.36
N TYR A 224 -9.18 0.95 0.52
CA TYR A 224 -8.33 -0.23 0.61
C TYR A 224 -8.73 -1.13 1.78
N GLY A 225 -8.93 -0.59 2.98
CA GLY A 225 -9.32 -1.37 4.16
C GLY A 225 -10.69 -2.06 4.02
N LEU A 226 -11.65 -1.41 3.37
CA LEU A 226 -12.95 -2.01 3.06
C LEU A 226 -12.82 -3.20 2.11
N LEU A 227 -11.96 -3.09 1.09
CA LEU A 227 -11.67 -4.17 0.16
C LEU A 227 -10.87 -5.29 0.83
N ASP A 228 -9.81 -4.93 1.57
CA ASP A 228 -8.97 -5.86 2.31
C ASP A 228 -9.84 -6.72 3.24
N LYS A 229 -10.62 -6.12 4.14
CA LYS A 229 -11.52 -6.87 5.03
C LYS A 229 -12.48 -7.82 4.29
N HIS A 230 -12.96 -7.44 3.12
CA HIS A 230 -13.86 -8.28 2.34
C HIS A 230 -13.15 -9.50 1.73
N TYR A 231 -11.98 -9.28 1.13
CA TYR A 231 -11.20 -10.32 0.47
C TYR A 231 -10.33 -11.13 1.44
N PHE A 232 -10.12 -10.61 2.65
CA PHE A 232 -9.24 -11.13 3.69
C PHE A 232 -9.92 -11.11 5.08
N PRO A 233 -11.13 -11.71 5.23
CA PRO A 233 -11.96 -11.58 6.44
C PRO A 233 -11.38 -12.27 7.68
N SER A 234 -10.38 -13.14 7.52
CA SER A 234 -9.81 -13.99 8.58
C SER A 234 -8.31 -13.82 8.75
N THR A 235 -7.71 -12.84 8.08
CA THR A 235 -6.27 -12.60 8.06
C THR A 235 -5.95 -11.30 8.78
N THR A 236 -4.79 -11.25 9.43
CA THR A 236 -4.17 -9.99 9.87
C THR A 236 -4.16 -9.05 8.66
N PRO A 237 -4.56 -7.76 8.79
CA PRO A 237 -4.62 -6.83 7.67
C PRO A 237 -3.33 -6.89 6.86
N THR A 238 -3.41 -6.73 5.55
CA THR A 238 -2.20 -6.76 4.73
C THR A 238 -1.41 -5.47 4.99
N ILE A 239 -0.51 -5.54 6.00
CA ILE A 239 0.08 -4.40 6.74
C ILE A 239 0.97 -3.55 5.82
N ILE A 240 0.77 -2.23 5.80
CA ILE A 240 1.82 -1.26 5.46
C ILE A 240 2.66 -1.14 6.71
N LEU A 241 3.86 -1.72 6.65
CA LEU A 241 4.75 -1.69 7.80
C LEU A 241 5.54 -0.39 7.80
N PRO A 242 5.66 0.25 8.97
CA PRO A 242 6.62 1.32 9.14
C PRO A 242 8.03 0.83 8.82
N GLU A 243 8.55 1.14 7.63
CA GLU A 243 9.92 0.80 7.27
C GLU A 243 10.92 1.85 7.76
N GLU A 244 11.97 1.42 8.47
CA GLU A 244 13.09 2.31 8.81
C GLU A 244 14.09 2.48 7.67
N SER A 245 13.95 1.70 6.60
CA SER A 245 14.82 1.73 5.41
C SER A 245 14.91 3.13 4.78
N VAL A 246 13.85 3.93 4.91
CA VAL A 246 13.80 5.33 4.45
C VAL A 246 14.88 6.23 5.09
N TYR A 247 15.36 5.87 6.28
CA TYR A 247 16.39 6.62 7.01
C TYR A 247 17.82 6.22 6.65
N ALA A 248 18.04 5.05 6.05
CA ALA A 248 19.38 4.51 5.78
C ALA A 248 20.24 5.44 4.88
N GLY A 249 19.60 6.23 4.02
CA GLY A 249 20.26 7.26 3.20
C GLY A 249 20.59 8.55 3.94
N PHE A 250 19.98 8.78 5.11
CA PHE A 250 20.06 10.02 5.89
C PHE A 250 20.93 9.89 7.15
N ASP A 251 21.29 8.67 7.56
CA ASP A 251 22.19 8.43 8.71
C ASP A 251 23.54 9.16 8.60
N LYS A 252 23.98 9.46 7.37
CA LYS A 252 25.21 10.23 7.09
C LYS A 252 25.00 11.73 6.95
N LEU A 253 23.74 12.17 6.82
CA LEU A 253 23.36 13.56 6.53
C LEU A 253 22.71 14.26 7.73
N LEU A 254 22.14 13.50 8.66
CA LEU A 254 21.40 13.98 9.81
C LEU A 254 22.06 13.50 11.11
N PRO A 255 22.16 14.35 12.14
CA PRO A 255 22.57 13.93 13.47
C PRO A 255 21.63 12.84 14.04
N PRO A 256 22.12 11.91 14.88
CA PRO A 256 21.30 10.85 15.45
C PRO A 256 20.06 11.36 16.22
N ASP A 257 20.20 12.43 17.00
CA ASP A 257 19.08 13.02 17.75
C ASP A 257 18.02 13.65 16.84
N CYS A 258 18.45 14.20 15.69
CA CYS A 258 17.55 14.68 14.65
C CYS A 258 16.77 13.53 14.00
N ILE A 259 17.43 12.40 13.72
CA ILE A 259 16.77 11.21 13.16
C ILE A 259 15.72 10.68 14.13
N LYS A 260 16.04 10.65 15.43
CA LYS A 260 15.09 10.23 16.46
C LYS A 260 13.87 11.16 16.50
N SER A 261 14.07 12.47 16.49
CA SER A 261 12.99 13.45 16.43
C SER A 261 12.07 13.23 15.21
N ILE A 262 12.65 13.04 14.02
CA ILE A 262 11.88 12.78 12.78
C ILE A 262 11.11 11.46 12.87
N LYS A 263 11.69 10.42 13.48
CA LYS A 263 11.00 9.13 13.72
C LYS A 263 9.79 9.29 14.64
N ASP A 264 9.89 10.12 15.68
CA ASP A 264 8.78 10.40 16.59
C ASP A 264 7.64 11.15 15.85
N LYS A 265 7.95 12.22 15.10
CA LYS A 265 6.96 12.94 14.26
C LYS A 265 6.30 12.02 13.22
N ARG A 266 7.06 11.08 12.67
CA ARG A 266 6.56 10.07 11.73
C ARG A 266 5.54 9.16 12.38
N ARG A 267 5.82 8.68 13.59
CA ARG A 267 4.90 7.83 14.35
C ARG A 267 3.59 8.55 14.62
N ASP A 268 3.65 9.81 15.05
CA ASP A 268 2.46 10.61 15.33
C ASP A 268 1.55 10.75 14.10
N LEU A 269 2.13 11.04 12.92
CA LEU A 269 1.35 11.16 11.69
C LEU A 269 0.80 9.81 11.21
N PHE A 270 1.56 8.73 11.38
CA PHE A 270 1.10 7.38 11.05
C PHE A 270 -0.11 7.00 11.91
N ASP A 271 -0.04 7.28 13.22
CA ASP A 271 -1.13 7.04 14.17
C ASP A 271 -2.36 7.92 13.84
N GLU A 272 -2.17 9.18 13.46
CA GLU A 272 -3.25 10.08 12.98
C GLU A 272 -4.00 9.44 11.80
N LEU A 273 -3.26 9.09 10.74
CA LEU A 273 -3.85 8.54 9.51
C LEU A 273 -4.54 7.19 9.76
N LEU A 274 -3.97 6.37 10.65
CA LEU A 274 -4.56 5.09 11.04
C LEU A 274 -5.90 5.29 11.76
N VAL A 275 -5.95 6.17 12.75
CA VAL A 275 -7.19 6.47 13.49
C VAL A 275 -8.28 6.94 12.53
N GLU A 276 -7.95 7.85 11.61
CA GLU A 276 -8.92 8.44 10.70
C GLU A 276 -9.39 7.47 9.61
N SER A 277 -8.54 6.53 9.19
CA SER A 277 -8.91 5.49 8.23
C SER A 277 -9.92 4.47 8.78
N ASN A 278 -10.04 4.37 10.12
CA ASN A 278 -10.99 3.51 10.81
C ASN A 278 -12.37 4.17 11.02
N LEU A 279 -12.57 5.37 10.46
CA LEU A 279 -13.83 6.10 10.57
C LEU A 279 -14.65 5.93 9.29
N ASN A 280 -15.95 5.70 9.45
CA ASN A 280 -16.90 5.77 8.35
C ASN A 280 -16.84 7.16 7.70
N MET A 281 -16.71 7.23 6.37
CA MET A 281 -16.49 8.53 5.72
C MET A 281 -17.69 9.48 5.80
N VAL A 282 -18.90 8.95 6.01
CA VAL A 282 -20.14 9.74 6.09
C VAL A 282 -20.52 10.00 7.55
N THR A 283 -20.61 8.96 8.38
CA THR A 283 -21.10 9.11 9.77
C THR A 283 -20.01 9.53 10.75
N LYS A 284 -18.73 9.37 10.37
CA LYS A 284 -17.55 9.56 11.24
C LYS A 284 -17.51 8.62 12.44
N GLU A 285 -18.39 7.62 12.49
CA GLU A 285 -18.35 6.58 13.50
C GLU A 285 -17.19 5.65 13.25
N LYS A 286 -16.53 5.21 14.33
CA LYS A 286 -15.45 4.22 14.26
C LYS A 286 -16.05 2.85 14.00
N ASP A 287 -15.42 2.09 13.12
CA ASP A 287 -15.73 0.69 12.88
C ASP A 287 -14.50 -0.22 13.00
N ASP A 288 -14.67 -1.47 12.61
CA ASP A 288 -13.65 -2.53 12.69
C ASP A 288 -12.82 -2.65 11.40
N ILE A 289 -12.97 -1.73 10.44
CA ILE A 289 -12.09 -1.67 9.28
C ILE A 289 -10.71 -1.25 9.77
N ARG A 290 -9.69 -2.01 9.38
CA ARG A 290 -8.29 -1.75 9.71
C ARG A 290 -7.47 -1.92 8.45
N PRO A 291 -7.19 -0.86 7.69
CA PRO A 291 -6.37 -0.99 6.50
C PRO A 291 -4.93 -1.41 6.85
N PHE A 292 -4.46 -1.13 8.08
CA PHE A 292 -3.15 -1.52 8.61
C PHE A 292 -3.24 -2.01 10.06
N SER A 293 -2.24 -2.75 10.52
CA SER A 293 -2.11 -3.22 11.91
C SER A 293 -1.11 -2.37 12.70
N TYR A 294 -1.37 -2.19 14.00
CA TYR A 294 -0.41 -1.62 14.96
C TYR A 294 0.77 -2.56 15.26
N GLU A 295 0.67 -3.84 14.88
CA GLU A 295 1.74 -4.79 15.07
C GLU A 295 2.81 -4.55 14.01
N ILE A 296 3.82 -3.76 14.38
CA ILE A 296 5.18 -3.95 13.86
C ILE A 296 5.46 -5.44 14.09
N ARG A 297 5.36 -6.26 13.03
CA ARG A 297 6.07 -7.52 13.05
C ARG A 297 7.53 -7.14 13.14
N VAL A 298 8.07 -7.19 14.35
CA VAL A 298 9.48 -7.52 14.49
C VAL A 298 9.60 -8.82 13.73
N THR A 299 10.10 -8.75 12.50
CA THR A 299 10.62 -9.92 11.79
C THR A 299 11.86 -10.31 12.58
N ALA A 300 11.64 -10.84 13.78
CA ALA A 300 12.64 -11.61 14.47
C ALA A 300 12.82 -12.81 13.54
N THR A 301 13.96 -12.84 12.88
CA THR A 301 14.53 -14.02 12.27
C THR A 301 14.46 -15.17 13.28
N ILE A 302 13.34 -15.90 13.32
CA ILE A 302 13.27 -17.19 13.99
C ILE A 302 13.94 -18.17 13.04
N VAL A 303 15.27 -18.12 13.00
CA VAL A 303 16.09 -19.18 12.39
C VAL A 303 17.22 -19.63 13.34
N ASN A 304 17.54 -18.93 14.44
CA ASN A 304 18.69 -19.33 15.28
C ASN A 304 18.40 -19.78 16.72
N ASN A 305 17.16 -19.82 17.19
CA ASN A 305 16.87 -20.22 18.58
C ASN A 305 16.10 -21.54 18.75
N LEU A 306 15.81 -22.26 17.66
CA LEU A 306 15.23 -23.62 17.75
C LEU A 306 16.26 -24.74 17.48
N LEU A 307 17.54 -24.38 17.29
CA LEU A 307 18.65 -25.32 17.12
C LEU A 307 19.61 -25.35 18.32
N VAL A 308 19.29 -24.69 19.44
CA VAL A 308 20.14 -24.69 20.64
C VAL A 308 19.60 -25.61 21.75
N ASP A 309 18.31 -25.99 21.72
CA ASP A 309 17.69 -26.77 22.80
C ASP A 309 17.41 -28.25 22.44
N ILE A 310 18.00 -28.79 21.36
CA ILE A 310 17.91 -30.23 21.03
C ILE A 310 19.26 -30.96 21.25
N ASP A 311 20.37 -30.25 21.43
CA ASP A 311 21.71 -30.84 21.63
C ASP A 311 22.19 -30.85 23.10
N SER A 312 21.32 -30.53 24.08
CA SER A 312 21.69 -30.55 25.51
C SER A 312 21.02 -31.66 26.35
N GLU A 313 20.35 -32.64 25.74
CA GLU A 313 19.77 -33.79 26.48
C GLU A 313 20.43 -35.15 26.19
N ASP A 314 21.55 -35.21 25.47
CA ASP A 314 22.35 -36.44 25.38
C ASP A 314 23.86 -36.17 25.58
N LYS A 315 24.28 -35.96 26.83
CA LYS A 315 25.65 -36.26 27.33
C LYS A 315 25.66 -36.64 28.79
#